data_AF-A0A1L5KEV5-F1
#
_entry.id   AF-A0A1L5KEV5-F1
#
_cell.length_a   1.000
_cell.length_b   1.000
_cell.length_c   1.000
_cell.angle_alpha   90.00
_cell.angle_beta   90.00
_cell.angle_gamma   90.00
#
_symmetry.space_group_name_H-M   'P 1'
#
loop_
_entity.id
_entity.type
_entity.pdbx_description
1 polymer ?
#
loop_
_entity_poly.entity_id
_entity_poly.type
_entity_poly.pdbx_seq_one_letter_code
_entity_poly.pdbx_strand_id
1 'polypeptide(L)'
;MYHRKNTNKEISSPECHERKVIYGYGEEIDMKNLTIKNLTEVCSGIYHGPENIMDREVSSITTDSRKIEKDSLFVPIVGERVDAHRFIEDVMSKGALVTLSERELKNADFPYIQINSSLQAVKDIAEFYLKQLQIPVVGITGSVGKTSTKEVIASVLKEKYRTLKTQGNFNNELGLPLTVFRLREEDQIAVLEMGISDFGEMSRLTKIARPDTCVITNIGTCHLENLGDRDGVLKAKTEIFKCMNPEGHIVLNGDDDKLASVSEYNGIKPVFFGLDENRDVYADHIESKGLKGVAWT
;
A
#
# COMPACT_ATOMS: atom_id res chain seq x y z
N MET A 1 45.07 -40.24 -30.57
CA MET A 1 44.05 -39.87 -31.59
C MET A 1 42.67 -40.14 -31.02
N TYR A 2 41.71 -39.29 -31.39
CA TYR A 2 40.28 -39.27 -31.08
C TYR A 2 39.80 -38.43 -29.88
N HIS A 3 39.40 -37.21 -30.28
CA HIS A 3 38.56 -36.24 -29.60
C HIS A 3 37.37 -36.82 -28.84
N ARG A 4 37.10 -36.29 -27.64
CA ARG A 4 35.77 -36.27 -27.04
C ARG A 4 35.31 -34.84 -26.82
N LYS A 5 34.16 -34.54 -27.41
CA LYS A 5 33.45 -33.27 -27.40
C LYS A 5 32.88 -32.96 -26.02
N ASN A 6 32.93 -31.68 -25.66
CA ASN A 6 32.10 -31.04 -24.64
C ASN A 6 30.61 -31.33 -24.85
N THR A 7 29.88 -31.52 -23.76
CA THR A 7 28.61 -30.81 -23.50
C THR A 7 28.36 -30.75 -22.00
N ASN A 8 28.69 -29.61 -21.39
CA ASN A 8 28.10 -29.16 -20.13
C ASN A 8 26.60 -28.97 -20.35
N LYS A 9 25.77 -29.59 -19.51
CA LYS A 9 24.38 -29.17 -19.29
C LYS A 9 24.29 -28.66 -17.86
N GLU A 10 24.58 -27.38 -17.68
CA GLU A 10 24.10 -26.63 -16.53
C GLU A 10 22.58 -26.51 -16.65
N ILE A 11 21.88 -26.88 -15.58
CA ILE A 11 20.44 -26.72 -15.45
C ILE A 11 20.22 -25.28 -15.01
N SER A 12 19.93 -24.40 -15.97
CA SER A 12 19.51 -23.02 -15.70
C SER A 12 18.10 -23.02 -15.10
N SER A 13 17.96 -22.44 -13.91
CA SER A 13 16.68 -22.04 -13.32
C SER A 13 15.90 -21.14 -14.29
N PRO A 14 14.56 -21.24 -14.37
CA PRO A 14 13.79 -20.31 -15.19
C PRO A 14 13.84 -18.92 -14.53
N GLU A 15 14.55 -18.00 -15.17
CA GLU A 15 14.47 -16.58 -14.88
C GLU A 15 13.01 -16.13 -15.03
N CYS A 16 12.47 -15.54 -13.97
CA CYS A 16 11.20 -14.85 -13.99
C CYS A 16 11.36 -13.60 -14.88
N HIS A 17 11.07 -13.72 -16.17
CA HIS A 17 11.05 -12.58 -17.07
C HIS A 17 9.96 -11.60 -16.63
N GLU A 18 10.38 -10.50 -16.00
CA GLU A 18 9.62 -9.26 -16.00
C GLU A 18 9.32 -8.89 -17.45
N ARG A 19 8.10 -9.17 -17.91
CA ARG A 19 7.63 -8.68 -19.19
C ARG A 19 7.51 -7.16 -19.08
N LYS A 20 8.51 -6.43 -19.58
CA LYS A 20 8.34 -5.05 -20.03
C LYS A 20 7.20 -5.06 -21.06
N VAL A 21 6.04 -4.55 -20.66
CA VAL A 21 5.01 -4.18 -21.62
C VAL A 21 5.54 -2.95 -22.35
N ILE A 22 5.99 -3.13 -23.58
CA ILE A 22 6.37 -2.04 -24.47
C ILE A 22 5.07 -1.51 -25.07
N TYR A 23 4.53 -0.43 -24.50
CA TYR A 23 3.50 0.35 -25.17
C TYR A 23 4.17 1.16 -26.30
N GLY A 24 3.58 1.12 -27.49
CA GLY A 24 4.05 1.90 -28.63
C GLY A 24 3.97 3.40 -28.31
N TYR A 25 5.01 4.14 -28.70
CA TYR A 25 5.07 5.60 -28.75
C TYR A 25 4.20 6.39 -27.74
N GLY A 26 4.69 6.53 -26.50
CA GLY A 26 4.70 7.82 -25.80
C GLY A 26 3.40 8.38 -25.22
N GLU A 27 2.47 7.57 -24.72
CA GLU A 27 1.52 8.08 -23.72
C GLU A 27 2.22 8.09 -22.35
N GLU A 28 2.60 9.29 -21.88
CA GLU A 28 3.05 9.51 -20.51
C GLU A 28 1.88 9.10 -19.57
N ILE A 29 2.07 8.04 -18.79
CA ILE A 29 1.03 7.52 -17.88
C ILE A 29 1.03 8.42 -16.64
N ASP A 30 0.39 9.57 -16.76
CA ASP A 30 0.25 10.54 -15.69
C ASP A 30 -0.64 9.99 -14.55
N MET A 31 -0.34 10.41 -13.32
CA MET A 31 -1.15 10.05 -12.16
C MET A 31 -2.38 10.96 -12.09
N LYS A 32 -3.53 10.41 -12.49
CA LYS A 32 -4.83 11.09 -12.56
C LYS A 32 -5.06 12.06 -11.40
N ASN A 33 -5.32 13.32 -11.75
CA ASN A 33 -5.60 14.45 -10.87
C ASN A 33 -4.47 14.83 -9.91
N LEU A 34 -3.25 14.30 -10.02
CA LEU A 34 -2.10 14.74 -9.24
C LEU A 34 -1.33 15.87 -9.94
N THR A 35 -2.05 16.97 -10.18
CA THR A 35 -1.43 18.20 -10.67
C THR A 35 -0.59 18.88 -9.59
N ILE A 36 0.41 19.68 -9.97
CA ILE A 36 1.19 20.50 -9.02
C ILE A 36 0.26 21.35 -8.15
N LYS A 37 -0.81 21.90 -8.73
CA LYS A 37 -1.84 22.64 -8.00
C LYS A 37 -2.52 21.80 -6.92
N ASN A 38 -3.04 20.62 -7.28
CA ASN A 38 -3.71 19.74 -6.31
C ASN A 38 -2.75 19.25 -5.22
N LEU A 39 -1.50 18.93 -5.59
CA LEU A 39 -0.45 18.58 -4.64
C LEU A 39 -0.18 19.72 -3.64
N THR A 40 -0.12 20.96 -4.13
CA THR A 40 0.08 22.15 -3.29
C THR A 40 -1.08 22.33 -2.31
N GLU A 41 -2.32 22.22 -2.78
CA GLU A 41 -3.53 22.36 -1.96
C GLU A 41 -3.61 21.25 -0.89
N VAL A 42 -3.43 19.98 -1.29
CA VAL A 42 -3.53 18.81 -0.40
C VAL A 42 -2.45 18.84 0.68
N CYS A 43 -1.24 19.30 0.34
CA CYS A 43 -0.16 19.43 1.33
C CYS A 43 -0.25 20.71 2.17
N SER A 44 -1.24 21.58 1.93
CA SER A 44 -1.28 22.94 2.49
C SER A 44 0.05 23.68 2.31
N GLY A 45 0.66 23.49 1.14
CA GLY A 45 2.00 23.97 0.83
C GLY A 45 2.00 25.32 0.13
N ILE A 46 3.21 25.87 -0.04
CA ILE A 46 3.46 27.08 -0.82
C ILE A 46 4.27 26.66 -2.05
N TYR A 47 3.68 26.83 -3.23
CA TYR A 47 4.36 26.52 -4.49
C TYR A 47 5.36 27.63 -4.86
N HIS A 48 6.56 27.22 -5.26
CA HIS A 48 7.62 28.06 -5.80
C HIS A 48 8.01 27.52 -7.16
N GLY A 49 7.70 28.24 -8.23
CA GLY A 49 7.97 27.82 -9.60
C GLY A 49 7.11 28.59 -10.61
N PRO A 50 7.25 28.29 -11.91
CA PRO A 50 6.49 28.98 -12.93
C PRO A 50 5.00 28.56 -12.91
N GLU A 51 4.09 29.52 -13.10
CA GLU A 51 2.64 29.28 -13.02
C GLU A 51 2.12 28.41 -14.17
N ASN A 52 2.76 28.45 -15.34
CA ASN A 52 2.30 27.76 -16.55
C ASN A 52 2.40 26.23 -16.48
N ILE A 53 2.98 25.67 -15.41
CA ILE A 53 3.05 24.22 -15.19
C ILE A 53 2.16 23.74 -14.05
N MET A 54 1.39 24.61 -13.38
CA MET A 54 0.61 24.23 -12.20
C MET A 54 -0.44 23.14 -12.49
N ASP A 55 -0.93 23.08 -13.73
CA ASP A 55 -1.90 22.08 -14.17
C ASP A 55 -1.24 20.81 -14.75
N ARG A 56 0.10 20.72 -14.77
CA ARG A 56 0.80 19.48 -15.17
C ARG A 56 0.66 18.43 -14.08
N GLU A 57 0.36 17.21 -14.49
CA GLU A 57 0.33 16.03 -13.64
C GLU A 57 1.73 15.44 -13.49
N VAL A 58 1.95 14.75 -12.36
CA VAL A 58 3.17 13.98 -12.11
C VAL A 58 3.00 12.56 -12.63
N SER A 59 4.05 12.00 -13.23
CA SER A 59 4.05 10.64 -13.78
C SER A 59 4.22 9.56 -12.71
N SER A 60 4.90 9.91 -11.61
CA SER A 60 5.16 9.03 -10.47
C SER A 60 5.51 9.84 -9.22
N ILE A 61 5.45 9.20 -8.05
CA ILE A 61 5.87 9.77 -6.76
C ILE A 61 6.89 8.83 -6.12
N THR A 62 8.03 9.36 -5.66
CA THR A 62 9.06 8.56 -4.98
C THR A 62 9.70 9.30 -3.81
N THR A 63 10.11 8.53 -2.80
CA THR A 63 10.95 9.00 -1.69
C THR A 63 12.42 8.58 -1.84
N ASP A 64 12.75 7.81 -2.87
CA ASP A 64 14.09 7.30 -3.17
C ASP A 64 14.66 8.03 -4.38
N SER A 65 15.69 8.87 -4.15
CA SER A 65 16.34 9.68 -5.19
C SER A 65 16.99 8.85 -6.29
N ARG A 66 17.24 7.56 -6.05
CA ARG A 66 17.80 6.63 -7.05
C ARG A 66 16.75 6.13 -8.05
N LYS A 67 15.47 6.30 -7.74
CA LYS A 67 14.33 5.85 -8.57
C LYS A 67 13.58 7.02 -9.22
N ILE A 68 14.22 8.18 -9.30
CA ILE A 68 13.60 9.34 -9.92
C ILE A 68 13.45 9.10 -11.42
N GLU A 69 12.28 9.47 -11.94
CA GLU A 69 11.95 9.37 -13.36
C GLU A 69 11.54 10.75 -13.89
N LYS A 70 11.50 10.89 -15.23
CA LYS A 70 11.03 12.12 -15.87
C LYS A 70 9.61 12.45 -15.39
N ASP A 71 9.39 13.71 -15.06
CA ASP A 71 8.13 14.28 -14.62
C ASP A 71 7.58 13.74 -13.29
N SER A 72 8.44 13.16 -12.45
CA SER A 72 8.05 12.64 -11.14
C SER A 72 8.02 13.70 -10.03
N LEU A 73 7.29 13.41 -8.96
CA LEU A 73 7.37 14.11 -7.68
C LEU A 73 8.38 13.42 -6.77
N PHE A 74 9.35 14.18 -6.26
CA PHE A 74 10.21 13.72 -5.17
C PHE A 74 9.68 14.17 -3.80
N VAL A 75 9.59 13.22 -2.86
CA VAL A 75 9.21 13.48 -1.47
C VAL A 75 10.40 13.18 -0.54
N PRO A 76 11.19 14.20 -0.14
CA PRO A 76 12.34 13.99 0.73
C PRO A 76 11.91 13.65 2.16
N ILE A 77 12.14 12.39 2.56
CA ILE A 77 11.90 11.94 3.94
C ILE A 77 13.16 12.13 4.78
N VAL A 78 13.00 12.71 5.97
CA VAL A 78 14.06 12.75 6.99
C VAL A 78 14.05 11.43 7.75
N GLY A 79 15.03 10.57 7.47
CA GLY A 79 15.26 9.34 8.21
C GLY A 79 16.27 9.52 9.35
N GLU A 80 16.45 8.49 10.18
CA GLU A 80 17.41 8.52 11.30
C GLU A 80 18.86 8.80 10.87
N ARG A 81 19.25 8.34 9.68
CA ARG A 81 20.63 8.42 9.18
C ARG A 81 20.84 9.47 8.11
N VAL A 82 19.80 9.76 7.33
CA VAL A 82 19.91 10.57 6.12
C VAL A 82 18.69 11.48 6.02
N ASP A 83 18.98 12.77 5.91
CA ASP A 83 18.03 13.78 5.46
C ASP A 83 18.03 13.82 3.94
N ALA A 84 16.94 13.35 3.31
CA ALA A 84 16.82 13.24 1.86
C ALA A 84 16.70 14.59 1.14
N HIS A 85 16.48 15.71 1.86
CA HIS A 85 16.47 17.04 1.25
C HIS A 85 17.81 17.38 0.57
N ARG A 86 18.91 16.75 1.01
CA ARG A 86 20.23 16.91 0.37
C ARG A 86 20.29 16.43 -1.08
N PHE A 87 19.32 15.62 -1.51
CA PHE A 87 19.28 15.06 -2.87
C PHE A 87 18.37 15.85 -3.81
N ILE A 88 17.76 16.96 -3.34
CA ILE A 88 16.82 17.75 -4.14
C ILE A 88 17.45 18.21 -5.47
N GLU A 89 18.62 18.84 -5.45
CA GLU A 89 19.27 19.29 -6.68
C GLU A 89 19.56 18.13 -7.65
N ASP A 90 20.03 17.00 -7.13
CA ASP A 90 20.32 15.79 -7.91
C ASP A 90 19.05 15.22 -8.56
N VAL A 91 17.93 15.11 -7.83
CA VAL A 91 16.68 14.58 -8.42
C VAL A 91 16.08 15.53 -9.45
N MET A 92 16.16 16.85 -9.22
CA MET A 92 15.68 17.83 -10.20
C MET A 92 16.53 17.79 -11.47
N SER A 93 17.86 17.64 -11.34
CA SER A 93 18.77 17.46 -12.50
C SER A 93 18.48 16.20 -13.31
N LYS A 94 17.89 15.17 -12.69
CA LYS A 94 17.48 13.91 -13.32
C LYS A 94 16.09 13.97 -13.95
N GLY A 95 15.40 15.11 -13.88
CA GLY A 95 14.14 15.34 -14.59
C GLY A 95 12.88 15.20 -13.75
N ALA A 96 12.97 15.28 -12.41
CA ALA A 96 11.78 15.45 -11.57
C ALA A 96 10.99 16.70 -11.99
N LEU A 97 9.66 16.60 -12.03
CA LEU A 97 8.79 17.75 -12.34
C LEU A 97 8.81 18.77 -11.20
N VAL A 98 8.72 18.25 -9.97
CA VAL A 98 8.59 19.04 -8.76
C VAL A 98 9.10 18.22 -7.57
N THR A 99 9.56 18.89 -6.52
CA THR A 99 9.90 18.26 -5.24
C THR A 99 9.12 18.90 -4.11
N LEU A 100 8.91 18.16 -3.01
CA LEU A 100 8.55 18.79 -1.74
C LEU A 100 9.80 19.28 -1.02
N SER A 101 9.64 20.23 -0.10
CA SER A 101 10.70 20.66 0.82
C SER A 101 10.11 21.16 2.14
N GLU A 102 10.65 20.69 3.26
CA GLU A 102 10.29 21.19 4.61
C GLU A 102 10.90 22.56 4.93
N ARG A 103 11.63 23.16 3.98
CA ARG A 103 12.28 24.46 4.13
C ARG A 103 12.23 25.25 2.83
N GLU A 104 12.34 26.56 2.93
CA GLU A 104 12.53 27.43 1.77
C GLU A 104 13.91 27.16 1.12
N LEU A 105 13.94 26.98 -0.20
CA LEU A 105 15.15 26.71 -0.97
C LEU A 105 15.61 28.01 -1.64
N LYS A 106 16.56 28.70 -1.00
CA LYS A 106 17.10 29.96 -1.51
C LYS A 106 17.84 29.71 -2.83
N ASN A 107 17.44 30.43 -3.88
CA ASN A 107 18.00 30.34 -5.24
C ASN A 107 17.69 29.04 -6.00
N ALA A 108 16.64 28.30 -5.63
CA ALA A 108 16.16 27.20 -6.48
C ALA A 108 15.70 27.74 -7.84
N ASP A 109 16.25 27.18 -8.92
CA ASP A 109 15.87 27.47 -10.31
C ASP A 109 14.87 26.44 -10.87
N PHE A 110 14.32 25.59 -9.99
CA PHE A 110 13.40 24.51 -10.30
C PHE A 110 12.13 24.55 -9.42
N PRO A 111 11.03 23.91 -9.84
CA PRO A 111 9.78 23.93 -9.10
C PRO A 111 9.84 23.12 -7.80
N TYR A 112 9.33 23.68 -6.70
CA TYR A 112 9.14 22.95 -5.46
C TYR A 112 7.90 23.42 -4.68
N ILE A 113 7.39 22.55 -3.82
CA ILE A 113 6.30 22.87 -2.89
C ILE A 113 6.89 22.88 -1.48
N GLN A 114 6.91 24.05 -0.86
CA GLN A 114 7.29 24.21 0.53
C GLN A 114 6.17 23.70 1.44
N ILE A 115 6.50 22.81 2.36
CA ILE A 115 5.57 22.14 3.26
C ILE A 115 6.10 22.15 4.69
N ASN A 116 5.26 21.77 5.66
CA ASN A 116 5.68 21.66 7.06
C ASN A 116 6.25 20.29 7.41
N SER A 117 5.79 19.21 6.76
CA SER A 117 6.23 17.85 7.04
C SER A 117 6.05 16.94 5.82
N SER A 118 7.14 16.36 5.33
CA SER A 118 7.16 15.39 4.23
C SER A 118 6.41 14.11 4.59
N LEU A 119 6.49 13.67 5.85
CA LEU A 119 5.80 12.48 6.32
C LEU A 119 4.28 12.67 6.39
N GLN A 120 3.81 13.89 6.68
CA GLN A 120 2.38 14.17 6.61
C GLN A 120 1.93 14.34 5.15
N ALA A 121 2.70 15.08 4.35
CA ALA A 121 2.41 15.31 2.94
C ALA A 121 2.29 13.99 2.14
N VAL A 122 3.18 13.02 2.36
CA VAL A 122 3.09 11.72 1.65
C VAL A 122 1.79 10.98 1.95
N LYS A 123 1.26 11.09 3.18
CA LYS A 123 -0.01 10.49 3.58
C LYS A 123 -1.19 11.22 2.96
N ASP A 124 -1.17 12.55 2.99
CA ASP A 124 -2.24 13.38 2.45
C ASP A 124 -2.37 13.21 0.92
N ILE A 125 -1.24 13.17 0.21
CA ILE A 125 -1.21 12.91 -1.24
C ILE A 125 -1.76 11.51 -1.54
N ALA A 126 -1.41 10.49 -0.74
CA ALA A 126 -1.91 9.13 -0.95
C ALA A 126 -3.42 9.03 -0.68
N GLU A 127 -3.92 9.65 0.40
CA GLU A 127 -5.35 9.72 0.69
C GLU A 127 -6.11 10.41 -0.44
N PHE A 128 -5.60 11.55 -0.92
CA PHE A 128 -6.19 12.27 -2.04
C PHE A 128 -6.21 11.40 -3.30
N TYR A 129 -5.08 10.82 -3.69
CA TYR A 129 -4.96 10.02 -4.90
C TYR A 129 -5.89 8.80 -4.90
N LEU A 130 -5.89 8.00 -3.83
CA LEU A 130 -6.73 6.82 -3.74
C LEU A 130 -8.22 7.16 -3.83
N LYS A 131 -8.63 8.28 -3.22
CA LYS A 131 -10.01 8.78 -3.29
C LYS A 131 -10.45 9.14 -4.71
N GLN A 132 -9.54 9.62 -5.56
CA GLN A 132 -9.84 9.98 -6.96
C GLN A 132 -10.10 8.75 -7.83
N LEU A 133 -9.46 7.62 -7.51
CA LEU A 133 -9.57 6.41 -8.33
C LEU A 133 -10.93 5.72 -8.19
N GLN A 134 -11.63 5.91 -7.08
CA GLN A 134 -12.97 5.33 -6.81
C GLN A 134 -13.02 3.81 -7.02
N ILE A 135 -11.92 3.11 -6.71
CA ILE A 135 -11.84 1.66 -6.79
C ILE A 135 -12.15 1.02 -5.43
N PRO A 136 -12.71 -0.21 -5.41
CA PRO A 136 -12.83 -0.99 -4.19
C PRO A 136 -11.48 -1.25 -3.51
N VAL A 137 -11.45 -1.16 -2.18
CA VAL A 137 -10.27 -1.42 -1.36
C VAL A 137 -10.56 -2.50 -0.31
N VAL A 138 -9.72 -3.54 -0.31
CA VAL A 138 -9.69 -4.56 0.75
C VAL A 138 -8.56 -4.24 1.71
N GLY A 139 -8.90 -3.85 2.94
CA GLY A 139 -7.94 -3.61 4.02
C GLY A 139 -7.74 -4.85 4.89
N ILE A 140 -6.50 -5.29 5.09
CA ILE A 140 -6.17 -6.52 5.82
C ILE A 140 -5.26 -6.22 7.00
N THR A 141 -5.65 -6.66 8.20
CA THR A 141 -4.81 -6.61 9.39
C THR A 141 -4.90 -7.89 10.23
N GLY A 142 -4.21 -7.89 11.36
CA GLY A 142 -4.08 -9.02 12.29
C GLY A 142 -2.67 -9.13 12.88
N SER A 143 -2.49 -9.98 13.86
CA SER A 143 -1.18 -10.23 14.45
C SER A 143 -0.33 -11.08 13.49
N VAL A 144 -0.88 -12.19 13.00
CA VAL A 144 -0.22 -13.15 12.10
C VAL A 144 -1.10 -13.42 10.88
N GLY A 145 -0.52 -13.81 9.75
CA GLY A 145 -1.28 -14.27 8.58
C GLY A 145 -1.77 -13.18 7.63
N LYS A 146 -1.48 -11.90 7.91
CA LYS A 146 -1.77 -10.75 7.04
C LYS A 146 -1.28 -10.97 5.60
N THR A 147 0.00 -11.25 5.43
CA THR A 147 0.62 -11.41 4.11
C THR A 147 0.05 -12.59 3.35
N SER A 148 -0.07 -13.77 3.98
CA SER A 148 -0.66 -14.95 3.33
C SER A 148 -2.10 -14.70 2.89
N THR A 149 -2.90 -14.06 3.75
CA THR A 149 -4.31 -13.72 3.45
C THR A 149 -4.39 -12.73 2.29
N LYS A 150 -3.55 -11.69 2.28
CA LYS A 150 -3.42 -10.73 1.17
C LYS A 150 -3.03 -11.42 -0.14
N GLU A 151 -2.10 -12.38 -0.10
CA GLU A 151 -1.69 -13.15 -1.29
C GLU A 151 -2.84 -14.00 -1.85
N VAL A 152 -3.60 -14.68 -0.99
CA VAL A 152 -4.76 -15.50 -1.40
C VAL A 152 -5.87 -14.61 -1.97
N ILE A 153 -6.28 -13.55 -1.27
CA ILE A 153 -7.32 -12.62 -1.72
C ILE A 153 -6.94 -12.02 -3.09
N ALA A 154 -5.72 -11.51 -3.22
CA ALA A 154 -5.26 -10.96 -4.49
C ALA A 154 -5.19 -12.01 -5.61
N SER A 155 -4.87 -13.28 -5.28
CA SER A 155 -4.84 -14.35 -6.28
C SER A 155 -6.22 -14.75 -6.78
N VAL A 156 -7.28 -14.58 -5.99
CA VAL A 156 -8.66 -14.81 -6.45
C VAL A 156 -9.16 -13.61 -7.25
N LEU A 157 -8.93 -12.40 -6.76
CA LEU A 157 -9.42 -11.18 -7.40
C LEU A 157 -8.78 -10.94 -8.78
N LYS A 158 -7.50 -11.27 -8.95
CA LYS A 158 -6.79 -11.10 -10.23
C LYS A 158 -7.35 -11.94 -11.38
N GLU A 159 -8.14 -12.99 -11.09
CA GLU A 159 -8.77 -13.81 -12.12
C GLU A 159 -9.83 -13.03 -12.91
N LYS A 160 -10.35 -11.94 -12.34
CA LYS A 160 -11.38 -11.10 -12.97
C LYS A 160 -11.00 -9.62 -13.06
N TYR A 161 -10.26 -9.10 -12.07
CA TYR A 161 -10.00 -7.67 -11.93
C TYR A 161 -8.51 -7.37 -12.02
N ARG A 162 -8.15 -6.24 -12.63
CA ARG A 162 -6.80 -5.72 -12.50
C ARG A 162 -6.56 -5.31 -11.04
N THR A 163 -5.76 -6.10 -10.34
CA THR A 163 -5.64 -6.05 -8.88
C THR A 163 -4.25 -5.58 -8.46
N LEU A 164 -4.21 -4.48 -7.69
CA LEU A 164 -3.00 -4.09 -6.98
C LEU A 164 -2.98 -4.70 -5.57
N LYS A 165 -1.79 -5.04 -5.08
CA LYS A 165 -1.60 -5.47 -3.68
C LYS A 165 -0.34 -4.87 -3.07
N THR A 166 -0.33 -4.77 -1.74
CA THR A 166 0.89 -4.43 -0.97
C THR A 166 2.02 -5.40 -1.30
N GLN A 167 3.20 -4.85 -1.61
CA GLN A 167 4.43 -5.63 -1.85
C GLN A 167 5.30 -5.65 -0.59
N GLY A 168 5.97 -6.78 -0.35
CA GLY A 168 6.87 -6.94 0.79
C GLY A 168 6.18 -6.58 2.11
N ASN A 169 6.85 -5.72 2.88
CA ASN A 169 6.40 -5.22 4.18
C ASN A 169 5.97 -3.75 4.15
N PHE A 170 5.51 -3.23 3.00
CA PHE A 170 5.04 -1.85 2.85
C PHE A 170 3.64 -1.64 3.43
N ASN A 171 3.47 -1.97 4.71
CA ASN A 171 2.18 -2.01 5.42
C ASN A 171 2.09 -0.98 6.58
N ASN A 172 3.12 -0.15 6.76
CA ASN A 172 3.19 0.88 7.79
C ASN A 172 2.86 2.28 7.24
N GLU A 173 3.03 3.31 8.07
CA GLU A 173 2.65 4.70 7.76
C GLU A 173 3.34 5.33 6.54
N LEU A 174 4.49 4.78 6.12
CA LEU A 174 5.19 5.22 4.90
C LEU A 174 4.98 4.24 3.75
N GLY A 175 5.01 2.94 4.03
CA GLY A 175 4.86 1.88 3.02
C GLY A 175 3.48 1.85 2.37
N LEU A 176 2.42 2.10 3.14
CA LEU A 176 1.06 2.12 2.60
C LEU A 176 0.88 3.23 1.54
N PRO A 177 1.25 4.51 1.78
CA PRO A 177 1.29 5.55 0.74
C PRO A 177 2.07 5.14 -0.52
N LEU A 178 3.26 4.56 -0.36
CA LEU A 178 4.08 4.13 -1.50
C LEU A 178 3.42 2.99 -2.30
N THR A 179 2.64 2.13 -1.64
CA THR A 179 1.82 1.13 -2.31
C THR A 179 0.69 1.79 -3.11
N VAL A 180 0.03 2.80 -2.54
CA VAL A 180 -1.04 3.56 -3.20
C VAL A 180 -0.54 4.28 -4.45
N PHE A 181 0.67 4.86 -4.43
CA PHE A 181 1.23 5.54 -5.60
C PHE A 181 1.56 4.62 -6.79
N ARG A 182 1.53 3.31 -6.59
CA ARG A 182 1.66 2.32 -7.68
C ARG A 182 0.35 2.07 -8.40
N LEU A 183 -0.78 2.54 -7.87
CA LEU A 183 -2.06 2.45 -8.57
C LEU A 183 -2.07 3.31 -9.83
N ARG A 184 -2.76 2.85 -10.85
CA ARG A 184 -3.06 3.57 -12.09
C ARG A 184 -4.56 3.51 -12.39
N GLU A 185 -5.02 4.34 -13.32
CA GLU A 185 -6.45 4.48 -13.62
C GLU A 185 -7.11 3.17 -14.05
N GLU A 186 -6.35 2.27 -14.68
CA GLU A 186 -6.85 1.00 -15.15
C GLU A 186 -6.87 -0.11 -14.07
N ASP A 187 -6.29 0.13 -12.88
CA ASP A 187 -6.46 -0.77 -11.75
C ASP A 187 -7.91 -0.71 -11.26
N GLN A 188 -8.47 -1.87 -10.90
CA GLN A 188 -9.90 -2.01 -10.60
C GLN A 188 -10.17 -2.35 -9.14
N ILE A 189 -9.15 -2.80 -8.39
CA ILE A 189 -9.27 -3.14 -6.97
C ILE A 189 -7.89 -3.13 -6.31
N ALA A 190 -7.83 -2.70 -5.04
CA ALA A 190 -6.61 -2.70 -4.24
C ALA A 190 -6.73 -3.61 -3.00
N VAL A 191 -5.71 -4.42 -2.74
CA VAL A 191 -5.59 -5.29 -1.56
C VAL A 191 -4.45 -4.79 -0.68
N LEU A 192 -4.80 -4.02 0.35
CA LEU A 192 -3.87 -3.28 1.17
C LEU A 192 -3.65 -3.96 2.53
N GLU A 193 -2.42 -4.39 2.77
CA GLU A 193 -1.98 -4.88 4.06
C GLU A 193 -1.64 -3.71 4.99
N MET A 194 -2.17 -3.73 6.22
CA MET A 194 -1.98 -2.68 7.23
C MET A 194 -1.46 -3.26 8.54
N GLY A 195 -0.24 -2.87 8.91
CA GLY A 195 0.47 -3.27 10.11
C GLY A 195 0.64 -2.10 11.08
N ILE A 196 0.49 -2.39 12.37
CA ILE A 196 0.62 -1.40 13.45
C ILE A 196 1.43 -1.97 14.59
N SER A 197 2.15 -1.09 15.28
CA SER A 197 2.89 -1.35 16.51
C SER A 197 2.41 -0.49 17.68
N ASP A 198 1.62 0.56 17.45
CA ASP A 198 1.12 1.47 18.49
C ASP A 198 -0.35 1.89 18.23
N PHE A 199 -1.00 2.45 19.26
CA PHE A 199 -2.35 2.99 19.17
C PHE A 199 -2.42 4.18 18.19
N GLY A 200 -3.55 4.28 17.49
CA GLY A 200 -3.81 5.37 16.54
C GLY A 200 -3.11 5.19 15.18
N GLU A 201 -2.11 4.32 15.05
CA GLU A 201 -1.50 4.04 13.74
C GLU A 201 -2.53 3.49 12.76
N MET A 202 -3.39 2.57 13.22
CA MET A 202 -4.41 1.99 12.36
C MET A 202 -5.41 3.05 11.92
N SER A 203 -5.79 3.97 12.81
CA SER A 203 -6.61 5.14 12.45
C SER A 203 -6.00 5.96 11.32
N ARG A 204 -4.67 6.16 11.34
CA ARG A 204 -3.94 6.91 10.30
C ARG A 204 -3.86 6.11 8.99
N LEU A 205 -3.63 4.81 9.06
CA LEU A 205 -3.61 3.93 7.88
C LEU A 205 -4.99 3.83 7.21
N THR A 206 -6.06 3.62 7.99
CA THR A 206 -7.41 3.52 7.43
C THR A 206 -7.90 4.84 6.85
N LYS A 207 -7.42 5.99 7.34
CA LYS A 207 -7.74 7.30 6.77
C LYS A 207 -7.25 7.40 5.32
N ILE A 208 -6.07 6.83 5.04
CA ILE A 208 -5.51 6.72 3.68
C ILE A 208 -6.29 5.67 2.89
N ALA A 209 -6.38 4.44 3.41
CA ALA A 209 -6.88 3.28 2.66
C ALA A 209 -8.40 3.29 2.39
N ARG A 210 -9.20 3.86 3.31
CA ARG A 210 -10.68 3.93 3.26
C ARG A 210 -11.33 2.62 2.76
N PRO A 211 -11.07 1.49 3.44
CA PRO A 211 -11.44 0.17 2.93
C PRO A 211 -12.95 -0.01 2.75
N ASP A 212 -13.35 -0.65 1.66
CA ASP A 212 -14.72 -1.16 1.44
C ASP A 212 -14.91 -2.52 2.11
N THR A 213 -13.83 -3.29 2.27
CA THR A 213 -13.85 -4.56 3.00
C THR A 213 -12.69 -4.61 3.99
N CYS A 214 -13.02 -4.80 5.27
CA CYS A 214 -12.05 -4.93 6.35
C CYS A 214 -11.90 -6.39 6.75
N VAL A 215 -10.67 -6.92 6.72
CA VAL A 215 -10.34 -8.29 7.13
C VAL A 215 -9.42 -8.25 8.34
N ILE A 216 -9.81 -8.91 9.44
CA ILE A 216 -8.93 -9.12 10.59
C ILE A 216 -8.69 -10.62 10.77
N THR A 217 -7.43 -11.02 10.64
CA THR A 217 -7.03 -12.44 10.61
C THR A 217 -6.96 -13.09 12.00
N ASN A 218 -6.51 -12.36 13.03
CA ASN A 218 -6.46 -12.79 14.44
C ASN A 218 -5.99 -11.66 15.37
N ILE A 219 -6.21 -11.85 16.67
CA ILE A 219 -5.67 -11.07 17.79
C ILE A 219 -4.70 -11.96 18.60
N GLY A 220 -3.43 -11.89 18.23
CA GLY A 220 -2.34 -12.54 18.94
C GLY A 220 -1.68 -11.65 20.00
N THR A 221 -0.45 -12.00 20.37
CA THR A 221 0.36 -11.35 21.42
C THR A 221 1.49 -10.47 20.88
N CYS A 222 1.32 -9.90 19.68
CA CYS A 222 2.30 -8.97 19.10
C CYS A 222 2.14 -7.56 19.68
N HIS A 223 3.25 -6.83 19.83
CA HIS A 223 3.28 -5.42 20.22
C HIS A 223 2.65 -5.12 21.59
N LEU A 224 2.63 -6.09 22.49
CA LEU A 224 2.09 -5.92 23.84
C LEU A 224 2.86 -4.88 24.66
N GLU A 225 4.13 -4.65 24.33
CA GLU A 225 4.94 -3.59 24.93
C GLU A 225 4.32 -2.20 24.78
N ASN A 226 3.62 -1.95 23.67
CA ASN A 226 2.97 -0.68 23.38
C ASN A 226 1.45 -0.76 23.58
N LEU A 227 0.86 -1.92 23.28
CA LEU A 227 -0.59 -2.13 23.27
C LEU A 227 -1.13 -2.70 24.60
N GLY A 228 -0.25 -3.05 25.54
CA GLY A 228 -0.59 -3.57 26.86
C GLY A 228 -0.94 -5.05 26.85
N ASP A 229 -2.12 -5.40 26.36
CA ASP A 229 -2.68 -6.76 26.37
C ASP A 229 -3.43 -7.08 25.07
N ARG A 230 -4.03 -8.27 24.99
CA ARG A 230 -4.81 -8.68 23.81
C ARG A 230 -6.05 -7.80 23.57
N ASP A 231 -6.62 -7.20 24.61
CA ASP A 231 -7.74 -6.27 24.47
C ASP A 231 -7.28 -4.93 23.87
N GLY A 232 -6.09 -4.46 24.24
CA GLY A 232 -5.43 -3.36 23.58
C GLY A 232 -5.08 -3.65 22.12
N VAL A 233 -4.63 -4.88 21.80
CA VAL A 233 -4.39 -5.32 20.41
C VAL A 233 -5.71 -5.34 19.61
N LEU A 234 -6.78 -5.88 20.18
CA LEU A 234 -8.12 -5.85 19.58
C LEU A 234 -8.56 -4.41 19.30
N LYS A 235 -8.47 -3.54 20.32
CA LYS A 235 -8.83 -2.12 20.21
C LYS A 235 -8.04 -1.43 19.11
N ALA A 236 -6.73 -1.63 19.04
CA ALA A 236 -5.88 -1.01 18.04
C ALA A 236 -6.17 -1.51 16.62
N LYS A 237 -6.43 -2.82 16.44
CA LYS A 237 -6.70 -3.39 15.10
C LYS A 237 -8.11 -3.08 14.59
N THR A 238 -9.10 -3.04 15.47
CA THR A 238 -10.49 -2.68 15.11
C THR A 238 -10.64 -1.21 14.73
N GLU A 239 -9.63 -0.35 14.98
CA GLU A 239 -9.59 0.98 14.39
C GLU A 239 -9.59 0.97 12.86
N ILE A 240 -9.32 -0.17 12.21
CA ILE A 240 -9.44 -0.35 10.75
C ILE A 240 -10.85 0.01 10.24
N PHE A 241 -11.86 -0.09 11.12
CA PHE A 241 -13.23 0.26 10.76
C PHE A 241 -13.50 1.79 10.78
N LYS A 242 -12.64 2.61 11.40
CA LYS A 242 -12.93 4.04 11.63
C LYS A 242 -13.18 4.85 10.36
N CYS A 243 -12.52 4.49 9.25
CA CYS A 243 -12.69 5.17 7.97
C CYS A 243 -13.14 4.20 6.86
N MET A 244 -13.68 3.04 7.23
CA MET A 244 -14.23 2.11 6.26
C MET A 244 -15.49 2.70 5.61
N ASN A 245 -15.82 2.20 4.41
CA ASN A 245 -17.06 2.54 3.74
C ASN A 245 -18.27 2.19 4.66
N PRO A 246 -19.22 3.12 4.90
CA PRO A 246 -20.41 2.85 5.71
C PRO A 246 -21.30 1.72 5.19
N GLU A 247 -21.22 1.39 3.90
CA GLU A 247 -21.91 0.26 3.26
C GLU A 247 -20.97 -0.94 3.01
N GLY A 248 -19.79 -0.90 3.63
CA GLY A 248 -18.74 -1.90 3.45
C GLY A 248 -19.00 -3.23 4.15
N HIS A 249 -17.98 -4.07 4.14
CA HIS A 249 -18.02 -5.42 4.69
C HIS A 249 -16.95 -5.62 5.76
N ILE A 250 -17.27 -6.42 6.76
CA ILE A 250 -16.35 -6.81 7.84
C ILE A 250 -16.21 -8.33 7.79
N VAL A 251 -14.98 -8.82 7.74
CA VAL A 251 -14.64 -10.25 7.72
C VAL A 251 -13.69 -10.56 8.87
N LEU A 252 -14.12 -11.39 9.81
CA LEU A 252 -13.38 -11.68 11.04
C LEU A 252 -13.19 -13.18 11.24
N ASN A 253 -12.07 -13.55 11.85
CA ASN A 253 -11.85 -14.91 12.29
C ASN A 253 -12.74 -15.21 13.50
N GLY A 254 -13.76 -16.04 13.31
CA GLY A 254 -14.68 -16.46 14.37
C GLY A 254 -14.03 -17.38 15.40
N ASP A 255 -12.95 -18.10 15.04
CA ASP A 255 -12.26 -18.99 15.97
C ASP A 255 -11.33 -18.23 16.93
N ASP A 256 -11.11 -16.93 16.69
CA ASP A 256 -10.39 -16.06 17.61
C ASP A 256 -11.34 -15.53 18.70
N ASP A 257 -11.04 -15.83 19.96
CA ASP A 257 -11.87 -15.49 21.13
C ASP A 257 -12.12 -13.99 21.28
N LYS A 258 -11.19 -13.14 20.83
CA LYS A 258 -11.35 -11.68 20.89
C LYS A 258 -12.17 -11.17 19.71
N LEU A 259 -11.91 -11.62 18.49
CA LEU A 259 -12.69 -11.21 17.31
C LEU A 259 -14.13 -11.71 17.34
N ALA A 260 -14.37 -12.90 17.86
CA ALA A 260 -15.72 -13.45 18.04
C ALA A 260 -16.62 -12.57 18.93
N SER A 261 -16.03 -11.72 19.79
CA SER A 261 -16.77 -10.78 20.63
C SER A 261 -17.28 -9.54 19.87
N VAL A 262 -16.80 -9.29 18.65
CA VAL A 262 -17.19 -8.14 17.83
C VAL A 262 -18.50 -8.46 17.10
N SER A 263 -19.63 -8.06 17.67
CA SER A 263 -20.96 -8.37 17.09
C SER A 263 -21.36 -7.46 15.92
N GLU A 264 -20.98 -6.19 15.96
CA GLU A 264 -21.30 -5.20 14.94
C GLU A 264 -20.37 -3.98 15.01
N TYR A 265 -20.30 -3.22 13.92
CA TYR A 265 -19.71 -1.88 13.90
C TYR A 265 -20.56 -0.97 13.02
N ASN A 266 -21.12 0.11 13.59
CA ASN A 266 -22.01 1.05 12.90
C ASN A 266 -23.15 0.37 12.09
N GLY A 267 -23.74 -0.70 12.65
CA GLY A 267 -24.80 -1.47 12.01
C GLY A 267 -24.34 -2.53 11.00
N ILE A 268 -23.04 -2.59 10.68
CA ILE A 268 -22.46 -3.64 9.83
C ILE A 268 -22.13 -4.85 10.71
N LYS A 269 -22.75 -5.99 10.40
CA LYS A 269 -22.45 -7.27 11.05
C LYS A 269 -21.27 -7.95 10.35
N PRO A 270 -20.29 -8.47 11.10
CA PRO A 270 -19.22 -9.26 10.50
C PRO A 270 -19.72 -10.55 9.86
N VAL A 271 -19.07 -10.94 8.78
CA VAL A 271 -19.06 -12.32 8.28
C VAL A 271 -17.91 -13.03 8.98
N PHE A 272 -18.21 -14.08 9.73
CA PHE A 272 -17.21 -14.85 10.43
C PHE A 272 -16.72 -16.02 9.59
N PHE A 273 -15.40 -16.16 9.48
CA PHE A 273 -14.76 -17.35 8.95
C PHE A 273 -14.16 -18.20 10.07
N GLY A 274 -14.05 -19.51 9.89
CA GLY A 274 -13.37 -20.38 10.85
C GLY A 274 -13.36 -21.85 10.45
N LEU A 275 -13.05 -22.72 11.40
CA LEU A 275 -13.12 -24.18 11.30
C LEU A 275 -14.35 -24.75 12.03
N ASP A 276 -15.01 -23.94 12.85
CA ASP A 276 -16.27 -24.30 13.49
C ASP A 276 -17.42 -24.27 12.45
N GLU A 277 -18.22 -25.33 12.40
CA GLU A 277 -19.36 -25.50 11.49
C GLU A 277 -20.47 -24.44 11.68
N ASN A 278 -20.47 -23.73 12.82
CA ASN A 278 -21.42 -22.66 13.12
C ASN A 278 -20.99 -21.28 12.57
N ARG A 279 -19.88 -21.20 11.82
CA ARG A 279 -19.44 -19.95 11.17
C ARG A 279 -20.12 -19.73 9.83
N ASP A 280 -20.20 -18.46 9.40
CA ASP A 280 -20.78 -18.10 8.11
C ASP A 280 -20.01 -18.72 6.94
N VAL A 281 -18.69 -18.82 7.09
CA VAL A 281 -17.78 -19.49 6.15
C VAL A 281 -16.87 -20.42 6.95
N TYR A 282 -16.89 -21.72 6.63
CA TYR A 282 -16.00 -22.68 7.26
C TYR A 282 -15.44 -23.67 6.25
N ALA A 283 -14.31 -24.30 6.62
CA ALA A 283 -13.72 -25.39 5.85
C ALA A 283 -14.01 -26.72 6.56
N ASP A 284 -14.58 -27.67 5.83
CA ASP A 284 -14.89 -29.01 6.32
C ASP A 284 -14.07 -30.07 5.58
N HIS A 285 -14.05 -31.31 6.10
CA HIS A 285 -13.35 -32.45 5.52
C HIS A 285 -11.88 -32.16 5.15
N ILE A 286 -11.17 -31.47 6.03
CA ILE A 286 -9.80 -31.01 5.79
C ILE A 286 -8.84 -32.21 5.74
N GLU A 287 -8.24 -32.44 4.58
CA GLU A 287 -7.31 -33.51 4.32
C GLU A 287 -5.95 -32.96 3.85
N SER A 288 -4.90 -33.28 4.61
CA SER A 288 -3.53 -33.00 4.19
C SER A 288 -3.13 -33.89 3.01
N LYS A 289 -2.74 -33.29 1.89
CA LYS A 289 -2.17 -33.98 0.72
C LYS A 289 -0.63 -33.89 0.71
N GLY A 290 -0.01 -33.64 1.87
CA GLY A 290 1.44 -33.46 2.02
C GLY A 290 1.95 -32.27 1.21
N LEU A 291 3.01 -32.47 0.42
CA LEU A 291 3.59 -31.41 -0.42
C LEU A 291 2.66 -30.92 -1.54
N LYS A 292 1.55 -31.63 -1.82
CA LYS A 292 0.56 -31.22 -2.81
C LYS A 292 -0.44 -30.19 -2.27
N GLY A 293 -0.40 -29.89 -0.98
CA GLY A 293 -1.27 -28.91 -0.33
C GLY A 293 -2.34 -29.55 0.55
N VAL A 294 -3.49 -28.87 0.68
CA VAL A 294 -4.62 -29.27 1.52
C VAL A 294 -5.87 -29.30 0.65
N ALA A 295 -6.68 -30.34 0.79
CA ALA A 295 -8.03 -30.41 0.23
C ALA A 295 -9.05 -30.23 1.35
N TRP A 296 -10.16 -29.58 1.05
CA TRP A 296 -11.27 -29.31 1.96
C TRP A 296 -12.52 -29.01 1.13
N THR A 297 -13.68 -29.08 1.76
CA THR A 297 -14.98 -28.73 1.18
C THR A 297 -15.59 -27.55 1.90
#